data_AF-A0AA41S0D2-F1
#
_entry.id   AF-A0AA41S0D2-F1
#
_cell.length_a   1.000
_cell.length_b   1.000
_cell.length_c   1.000
_cell.angle_alpha   90.00
_cell.angle_beta   90.00
_cell.angle_gamma   90.00
#
_symmetry.space_group_name_H-M   'P 1'
#
loop_
_entity.id
_entity.type
_entity.pdbx_description
1 polymer ?
#
loop_
_entity_poly.entity_id
_entity_poly.type
_entity_poly.pdbx_seq_one_letter_code
_entity_poly.pdbx_strand_id
1 'polypeptide(L)'
;MGLDNEDDLLGFLNGLQGVWGSRRKKKKIVDASDFGDVLPNGWKLLLSVKRKDGKLSLCCSRYISPNGLQFKSCKEVSLYLLSLSEPEDVKQPTNVNRSEDVH
;
A
#
# COMPACT_ATOMS: atom_id res chain seq x y z
N MET A 1 -9.35 -29.11 3.26
CA MET A 1 -10.20 -28.29 2.37
C MET A 1 -9.41 -27.04 2.09
N GLY A 2 -8.76 -26.98 0.92
CA GLY A 2 -7.86 -25.91 0.53
C GLY A 2 -8.61 -24.80 -0.20
N LEU A 3 -7.98 -23.64 -0.33
CA LEU A 3 -8.46 -22.53 -1.16
C LEU A 3 -8.15 -22.83 -2.64
N ASP A 4 -8.73 -23.90 -3.17
CA ASP A 4 -8.28 -24.51 -4.43
C ASP A 4 -9.11 -24.04 -5.64
N ASN A 5 -10.30 -23.47 -5.38
CA ASN A 5 -11.19 -22.92 -6.42
C ASN A 5 -11.57 -21.46 -6.15
N GLU A 6 -12.26 -20.85 -7.12
CA GLU A 6 -12.65 -19.44 -7.05
C GLU A 6 -13.66 -19.18 -5.93
N ASP A 7 -14.61 -20.08 -5.71
CA ASP A 7 -15.66 -19.95 -4.70
C ASP A 7 -15.09 -19.99 -3.30
N ASP A 8 -14.08 -20.82 -3.03
CA ASP A 8 -13.38 -20.87 -1.75
C ASP A 8 -12.66 -19.55 -1.46
N LEU A 9 -11.95 -18.99 -2.45
CA LEU A 9 -11.25 -17.72 -2.32
C LEU A 9 -12.22 -16.54 -2.16
N LEU A 10 -13.36 -16.57 -2.88
CA LEU A 10 -14.41 -15.57 -2.72
C LEU A 10 -15.14 -15.70 -1.39
N GLY A 11 -15.35 -16.94 -0.91
CA GLY A 11 -15.91 -17.24 0.40
C GLY A 11 -15.02 -16.71 1.52
N PHE A 12 -13.70 -16.94 1.42
CA PHE A 12 -12.72 -16.34 2.32
C PHE A 12 -12.82 -14.81 2.32
N LEU A 13 -12.80 -14.18 1.13
CA LEU A 13 -12.95 -12.72 1.04
C LEU A 13 -14.29 -12.23 1.60
N ASN A 14 -15.36 -13.00 1.46
CA ASN A 14 -16.68 -12.65 1.98
C ASN A 14 -16.70 -12.62 3.52
N GLY A 15 -15.94 -13.50 4.17
CA GLY A 15 -15.79 -13.54 5.62
C GLY A 15 -15.00 -12.37 6.22
N LEU A 16 -14.19 -11.67 5.42
CA LEU A 16 -13.46 -10.49 5.88
C LEU A 16 -14.40 -9.27 6.05
N GLN A 17 -14.04 -8.33 6.91
CA GLN A 17 -14.70 -7.02 6.92
C GLN A 17 -14.22 -6.17 5.74
N GLY A 18 -14.90 -5.04 5.47
CA GLY A 18 -14.47 -4.06 4.48
C GLY A 18 -15.29 -4.02 3.18
N VAL A 19 -14.74 -3.36 2.15
CA VAL A 19 -15.51 -2.86 1.00
C VAL A 19 -15.07 -3.53 -0.29
N TRP A 20 -16.03 -3.99 -1.09
CA TRP A 20 -15.76 -4.55 -2.42
C TRP A 20 -15.36 -3.45 -3.42
N GLY A 21 -14.20 -3.61 -4.05
CA GLY A 21 -13.58 -2.60 -4.93
C GLY A 21 -13.92 -2.71 -6.42
N SER A 22 -14.84 -3.60 -6.83
CA SER A 22 -15.27 -3.69 -8.24
C SER A 22 -16.64 -4.35 -8.41
N ARG A 23 -17.29 -4.09 -9.56
CA ARG A 23 -18.59 -4.66 -9.94
C ARG A 23 -18.58 -6.20 -10.03
N ARG A 24 -17.44 -6.81 -10.34
CA ARG A 24 -17.26 -8.27 -10.40
C ARG A 24 -16.96 -8.93 -9.04
N LYS A 25 -16.88 -8.16 -7.94
CA LYS A 25 -16.59 -8.65 -6.58
C LYS A 25 -15.37 -9.59 -6.48
N LYS A 26 -14.31 -9.36 -7.26
CA LYS A 26 -13.04 -10.13 -7.16
C LYS A 26 -11.95 -9.42 -6.35
N LYS A 27 -12.28 -8.25 -5.79
CA LYS A 27 -11.34 -7.40 -5.05
C LYS A 27 -12.02 -6.80 -3.84
N LYS A 28 -11.34 -6.83 -2.69
CA LYS A 28 -11.87 -6.29 -1.44
C LYS A 28 -10.81 -5.44 -0.75
N ILE A 29 -11.23 -4.27 -0.29
CA ILE A 29 -10.44 -3.39 0.57
C ILE A 29 -10.75 -3.78 2.01
N VAL A 30 -9.71 -4.14 2.76
CA VAL A 30 -9.79 -4.61 4.15
C VAL A 30 -8.84 -3.77 5.01
N ASP A 31 -9.05 -3.77 6.33
CA ASP A 31 -8.09 -3.11 7.22
C ASP A 31 -6.78 -3.91 7.23
N ALA A 32 -5.65 -3.22 7.24
CA ALA A 32 -4.36 -3.90 7.36
C ALA A 32 -4.20 -4.58 8.72
N SER A 33 -4.83 -4.04 9.78
CA SER A 33 -4.77 -4.61 11.13
C SER A 33 -5.33 -6.03 11.23
N ASP A 34 -6.23 -6.40 10.31
CA ASP A 34 -6.81 -7.75 10.24
C ASP A 34 -5.76 -8.83 9.93
N PHE A 35 -4.59 -8.43 9.40
CA PHE A 35 -3.50 -9.32 8.98
C PHE A 35 -2.22 -9.16 9.83
N GLY A 36 -2.27 -8.35 10.89
CA GLY A 36 -1.14 -8.05 11.77
C GLY A 36 -0.84 -6.56 11.90
N ASP A 37 0.28 -6.25 12.54
CA ASP A 37 0.69 -4.89 12.96
C ASP A 37 1.88 -4.33 12.16
N VAL A 38 2.17 -4.91 11.00
CA VAL A 38 3.31 -4.52 10.15
C VAL A 38 3.14 -3.12 9.55
N LEU A 39 1.90 -2.67 9.34
CA LEU A 39 1.59 -1.34 8.83
C LEU A 39 1.03 -0.46 9.95
N PRO A 40 1.30 0.86 9.92
CA PRO A 40 0.69 1.79 10.87
C PRO A 40 -0.83 1.76 10.84
N ASN A 41 -1.45 2.27 11.90
CA ASN A 41 -2.90 2.35 12.01
C ASN A 41 -3.54 3.11 10.84
N GLY A 42 -4.70 2.64 10.39
CA GLY A 42 -5.50 3.25 9.32
C GLY A 42 -5.11 2.88 7.90
N TRP A 43 -4.02 2.11 7.72
CA TRP A 43 -3.66 1.50 6.45
C TRP A 43 -4.66 0.42 6.04
N LYS A 44 -4.87 0.26 4.73
CA LYS A 44 -5.78 -0.74 4.16
C LYS A 44 -5.08 -1.57 3.10
N LEU A 45 -5.57 -2.79 2.89
CA LEU A 45 -5.08 -3.69 1.84
C LEU A 45 -6.16 -3.90 0.79
N LEU A 46 -5.80 -3.78 -0.49
CA LEU A 46 -6.65 -4.24 -1.59
C LEU A 46 -6.28 -5.68 -1.93
N LEU A 47 -7.05 -6.63 -1.42
CA LEU A 47 -6.94 -8.03 -1.78
C LEU A 47 -7.61 -8.30 -3.12
N SER A 48 -7.01 -9.17 -3.94
CA SER A 48 -7.55 -9.57 -5.23
C SER A 48 -7.36 -11.06 -5.48
N VAL A 49 -8.37 -11.72 -6.02
CA VAL A 49 -8.24 -13.05 -6.60
C VAL A 49 -7.53 -12.93 -7.96
N LYS A 50 -6.42 -13.64 -8.14
CA LYS A 50 -5.66 -13.72 -9.38
C LYS A 50 -5.61 -15.16 -9.87
N ARG A 51 -5.55 -15.33 -11.19
CA ARG A 51 -5.26 -16.61 -11.84
C ARG A 51 -3.91 -16.53 -12.51
N LYS A 52 -3.02 -17.47 -12.20
CA LYS A 52 -1.70 -17.60 -12.85
C LYS A 52 -1.41 -19.09 -13.07
N ASP A 53 -1.02 -19.45 -14.29
CA ASP A 53 -0.66 -20.82 -14.68
C ASP A 53 -1.74 -21.85 -14.29
N GLY A 54 -3.00 -21.50 -14.56
CA GLY A 54 -4.16 -22.34 -14.23
C GLY A 54 -4.59 -22.30 -12.76
N LYS A 55 -3.73 -21.85 -11.84
CA LYS A 55 -3.98 -21.80 -10.40
C LYS A 55 -4.57 -20.46 -9.97
N LEU A 56 -5.51 -20.50 -9.04
CA LEU A 56 -6.07 -19.31 -8.41
C LEU A 56 -5.35 -19.02 -7.09
N SER A 57 -5.16 -17.75 -6.78
CA SER A 57 -4.57 -17.31 -5.51
C SER A 57 -5.10 -15.95 -5.08
N LEU A 58 -5.07 -15.70 -3.78
CA LEU A 58 -5.25 -14.37 -3.22
C LEU A 58 -3.93 -13.63 -3.24
N CYS A 59 -3.98 -12.35 -3.59
CA CYS A 59 -2.83 -11.47 -3.54
C CYS A 59 -3.19 -10.12 -2.91
N CYS A 60 -2.24 -9.54 -2.19
CA CYS A 60 -2.24 -8.12 -1.92
C CYS A 60 -1.90 -7.38 -3.22
N SER A 61 -2.85 -6.62 -3.76
CA SER A 61 -2.70 -5.91 -5.02
C SER A 61 -2.32 -4.44 -4.84
N ARG A 62 -2.71 -3.85 -3.72
CA ARG A 62 -2.31 -2.50 -3.28
C ARG A 62 -2.26 -2.43 -1.75
N TYR A 63 -1.29 -1.68 -1.25
CA TYR A 63 -1.31 -1.09 0.08
C TYR A 63 -1.88 0.32 -0.05
N ILE A 64 -2.78 0.71 0.84
CA ILE A 64 -3.47 2.01 0.79
C ILE A 64 -3.20 2.73 2.10
N SER A 65 -2.53 3.87 2.04
CA SER A 65 -2.27 4.70 3.22
C SER A 65 -3.55 5.39 3.74
N PRO A 66 -3.53 5.93 4.97
CA PRO A 66 -4.68 6.65 5.53
C PRO A 66 -5.14 7.84 4.68
N ASN A 67 -4.24 8.49 3.94
CA ASN A 67 -4.53 9.58 3.01
C ASN A 67 -4.94 9.11 1.60
N GLY A 68 -5.07 7.79 1.37
CA GLY A 68 -5.57 7.22 0.13
C GLY A 68 -4.51 6.97 -0.96
N LEU A 69 -3.23 7.26 -0.70
CA LEU A 69 -2.15 6.89 -1.63
C LEU A 69 -2.05 5.37 -1.73
N GLN A 70 -1.71 4.88 -2.93
CA GLN A 70 -1.67 3.46 -3.21
C GLN A 70 -0.29 3.00 -3.64
N PHE A 71 0.18 1.91 -3.06
CA PHE A 71 1.51 1.34 -3.29
C PHE A 71 1.38 -0.11 -3.75
N LYS A 72 2.30 -0.55 -4.62
CA LYS A 72 2.29 -1.90 -5.21
C LYS A 72 3.19 -2.88 -4.49
N SER A 73 4.14 -2.39 -3.69
CA SER A 73 5.14 -3.23 -3.04
C SER A 73 5.46 -2.71 -1.64
N CYS A 74 5.96 -3.61 -0.78
CA CYS A 74 6.45 -3.22 0.55
C CYS A 74 7.62 -2.24 0.44
N LYS A 75 8.46 -2.35 -0.60
CA LYS A 75 9.56 -1.40 -0.85
C LYS A 75 9.04 0.05 -1.00
N GLU A 76 7.99 0.24 -1.79
CA GLU A 76 7.37 1.56 -1.96
C GLU A 76 6.77 2.08 -0.65
N VAL A 77 6.11 1.20 0.12
CA VAL A 77 5.58 1.55 1.44
C VAL A 77 6.70 1.96 2.40
N SER A 78 7.80 1.21 2.45
CA SER A 78 8.95 1.53 3.30
C SER A 78 9.57 2.87 2.93
N LEU A 79 9.77 3.15 1.63
CA LEU A 79 10.28 4.45 1.18
C LEU A 79 9.33 5.60 1.57
N TYR A 80 8.02 5.39 1.43
CA TYR A 80 7.03 6.37 1.85
C TYR A 80 7.10 6.64 3.36
N LEU A 81 7.11 5.59 4.19
CA LEU A 81 7.20 5.73 5.64
C LEU A 81 8.51 6.41 6.08
N LEU A 82 9.63 6.12 5.41
CA LEU A 82 10.90 6.79 5.66
C LEU A 82 10.84 8.29 5.29
N SER A 83 10.19 8.65 4.18
CA SER A 83 10.03 10.06 3.77
C SER A 83 9.19 10.89 4.74
N LEU A 84 8.27 10.25 5.49
CA LEU A 84 7.52 10.92 6.56
C LEU A 84 8.36 11.18 7.82
N SER A 85 9.52 10.51 7.93
CA SER A 85 10.39 10.54 9.09
C SER A 85 11.54 11.54 8.94
N GLU A 86 11.70 12.17 7.78
CA GLU A 86 12.65 13.28 7.63
C GLU A 86 12.13 14.48 8.44
N PRO A 87 12.89 14.98 9.44
CA PRO A 87 12.69 16.32 9.91
C PRO A 87 12.87 17.25 8.71
N GLU A 88 11.97 18.22 8.50
CA GLU A 88 12.31 19.39 7.69
C GLU A 88 13.56 20.00 8.34
N ASP A 89 14.74 19.73 7.78
CA ASP A 89 15.91 20.51 8.12
C ASP A 89 15.66 21.90 7.52
N VAL A 90 15.47 22.84 8.43
CA VAL A 90 15.29 24.28 8.30
C VAL A 90 15.66 24.83 6.91
N LYS A 91 14.65 25.37 6.21
CA LYS A 91 14.84 26.27 5.08
C LYS A 91 15.79 27.42 5.51
N GLN A 92 17.01 27.44 4.98
CA GLN A 92 17.72 28.71 4.76
C GLN A 92 18.23 28.77 3.31
N PRO A 93 17.81 29.76 2.52
CA PRO A 93 18.45 30.07 1.26
C PRO A 93 19.63 30.99 1.54
N THR A 94 20.85 30.46 1.59
CA THR A 94 22.05 31.32 1.52
C THR A 94 22.43 31.47 0.06
N ASN A 95 21.75 32.38 -0.60
CA ASN A 95 22.20 33.00 -1.83
C ASN A 95 23.40 33.90 -1.48
N VAL A 96 24.62 33.49 -1.83
CA VAL A 96 25.76 34.40 -1.97
C VAL A 96 26.30 34.22 -3.37
N ASN A 97 25.74 35.00 -4.29
CA ASN A 97 26.43 35.49 -5.47
C ASN A 97 26.75 36.97 -5.27
N ARG A 98 27.92 37.39 -5.81
CA ARG A 98 28.55 38.72 -5.90
C ARG A 98 29.73 38.89 -4.94
N SER A 99 30.91 39.38 -5.34
CA SER A 99 31.51 39.82 -6.61
C SER A 99 33.04 39.91 -6.33
N GLU A 100 33.89 39.42 -7.23
CA GLU A 100 34.86 40.21 -8.04
C GLU A 100 35.95 41.02 -7.29
N ASP A 101 37.17 40.87 -7.82
CA ASP A 101 38.30 41.80 -7.89
C ASP A 101 39.48 41.80 -6.89
N VAL A 102 40.63 41.38 -7.46
CA VAL A 102 41.95 42.05 -7.53
C VAL A 102 42.64 42.54 -6.24
N HIS A 103 43.76 41.90 -5.89
CA HIS A 103 45.10 42.51 -5.97
C HIS A 103 46.20 41.44 -6.07
#